data_AF-A0A3R7AH17-F1
#
_entry.id   AF-A0A3R7AH17-F1
#
_cell.length_a   1.000
_cell.length_b   1.000
_cell.length_c   1.000
_cell.angle_alpha   90.00
_cell.angle_beta   90.00
_cell.angle_gamma   90.00
#
_symmetry.space_group_name_H-M   'P 1'
#
loop_
_entity.id
_entity.type
_entity.pdbx_description
1 polymer ?
#
loop_
_entity_poly.entity_id
_entity_poly.type
_entity_poly.pdbx_seq_one_letter_code
_entity_poly.pdbx_strand_id
1 'polypeptide(L)' 'MFTVFFIGTAGSGKSLLTAAFSKWLKMTKQDVAVVNLDPGALTLPYSPDVDVREYIDVTNLMEEYNLGPNGALIMAA' A
#
# COMPACT_ATOMS: atom_id res chain seq x y z
N MET A 1 -2.08 -21.33 3.58
CA MET A 1 -1.68 -19.93 3.30
C MET A 1 -2.92 -19.08 3.50
N PHE A 2 -2.86 -18.09 4.39
CA PHE A 2 -3.96 -17.15 4.63
C PHE A 2 -3.59 -15.80 4.02
N THR A 3 -4.57 -15.13 3.40
CA THR A 3 -4.40 -13.79 2.83
C THR A 3 -5.47 -12.89 3.42
N VAL A 4 -5.04 -11.73 3.91
CA VAL A 4 -5.92 -10.73 4.53
C VAL A 4 -5.77 -9.43 3.76
N PHE A 5 -6.88 -8.90 3.25
CA PHE A 5 -6.93 -7.60 2.59
C PHE A 5 -7.51 -6.55 3.53
N PHE A 6 -6.79 -5.46 3.73
CA PHE A 6 -7.27 -4.31 4.48
C PHE A 6 -7.88 -3.28 3.51
N ILE A 7 -9.22 -3.20 3.52
CA ILE A 7 -9.99 -2.30 2.64
C ILE A 7 -10.74 -1.29 3.50
N GLY A 8 -10.91 -0.08 2.98
CA GLY A 8 -11.55 1.03 3.69
C GLY A 8 -11.27 2.37 3.02
N THR A 9 -12.05 3.39 3.37
CA THR A 9 -11.91 4.75 2.85
C THR A 9 -10.54 5.36 3.18
N ALA A 10 -10.13 6.41 2.48
CA ALA A 10 -8.95 7.19 2.84
C ALA A 10 -9.07 7.69 4.29
N GLY A 11 -8.00 7.60 5.08
CA GLY A 11 -8.01 8.00 6.49
C GLY A 11 -8.59 6.96 7.48
N SER A 12 -9.18 5.85 7.02
CA SER A 12 -9.73 4.80 7.91
C SER A 12 -8.67 4.00 8.70
N GLY A 13 -7.37 4.24 8.47
CA GLY A 13 -6.29 3.62 9.25
C GLY A 13 -5.73 2.31 8.68
N LYS A 14 -6.03 1.95 7.43
CA LYS A 14 -5.54 0.71 6.77
C LYS A 14 -4.03 0.45 6.94
N SER A 15 -3.19 1.44 6.61
CA SER A 15 -1.73 1.28 6.68
C SER A 15 -1.23 1.12 8.11
N LEU A 16 -1.86 1.83 9.07
CA LEU A 16 -1.54 1.69 10.48
C LEU A 16 -1.96 0.32 11.04
N LEU A 17 -3.15 -0.16 10.65
CA LEU A 17 -3.62 -1.49 11.01
C LEU A 17 -2.71 -2.58 10.42
N THR A 18 -2.26 -2.41 9.18
CA THR A 18 -1.31 -3.34 8.52
C THR A 18 0.00 -3.41 9.29
N ALA A 19 0.56 -2.28 9.73
CA ALA A 19 1.76 -2.25 10.57
C ALA A 19 1.55 -2.96 11.92
N ALA A 20 0.47 -2.62 12.62
CA ALA A 20 0.18 -3.18 13.94
C ALA A 20 -0.06 -4.69 13.86
N PHE A 21 -0.83 -5.14 12.87
CA PHE A 21 -1.20 -6.54 12.70
C PHE A 21 0.00 -7.41 12.28
N SER A 22 0.80 -6.95 11.32
CA SER A 22 2.01 -7.67 10.90
C SER A 22 3.03 -7.78 12.05
N LYS A 23 3.20 -6.71 12.85
CA LYS A 23 4.04 -6.75 14.05
C LYS A 23 3.53 -7.76 15.07
N TRP A 24 2.22 -7.79 15.33
CA TRP A 24 1.61 -8.74 16.25
C TRP A 24 1.79 -10.20 15.79
N LEU A 25 1.59 -10.48 14.50
CA LEU A 25 1.81 -11.82 13.93
C LEU A 25 3.27 -12.27 14.02
N LYS A 26 4.22 -11.36 13.74
CA LYS A 26 5.66 -11.64 13.93
C LYS A 26 5.98 -11.94 15.40
N MET A 27 5.37 -11.23 16.34
CA MET A 27 5.53 -11.50 17.78
C MET A 27 4.96 -12.87 18.20
N THR A 28 3.93 -13.36 17.51
CA THR A 28 3.36 -14.71 17.73
C THR A 28 4.04 -15.80 16.90
N LYS A 29 5.25 -15.52 16.37
CA LYS A 29 6.10 -16.43 15.60
C LYS A 29 5.44 -16.96 14.32
N GLN A 30 4.59 -16.15 13.69
CA GLN A 30 4.07 -16.44 12.36
C GLN A 30 5.02 -15.89 11.28
N ASP A 31 5.18 -16.64 10.21
CA ASP A 31 5.81 -16.14 8.98
C ASP A 31 4.83 -15.23 8.25
N VAL A 32 5.24 -13.98 8.02
CA VAL A 32 4.37 -12.94 7.46
C VAL A 32 5.10 -12.17 6.38
N ALA A 33 4.47 -12.11 5.21
CA ALA A 33 4.78 -11.15 4.16
C ALA A 33 3.76 -10.01 4.18
N VAL A 34 4.21 -8.78 3.96
CA VAL A 34 3.40 -7.57 3.90
C VAL A 34 3.51 -6.97 2.51
N VAL A 35 2.37 -6.65 1.90
CA VAL A 35 2.31 -6.10 0.54
C VAL A 35 1.66 -4.72 0.58
N ASN A 36 2.33 -3.72 0.00
CA ASN A 36 1.74 -2.42 -0.28
C ASN A 36 1.18 -2.39 -1.71
N LEU A 37 -0.12 -2.16 -1.82
CA LEU A 37 -0.84 -2.02 -3.09
C LEU A 37 -1.33 -0.58 -3.33
N ASP A 38 -0.97 0.38 -2.47
CA ASP A 38 -1.35 1.79 -2.63
C ASP A 38 -0.20 2.57 -3.29
N PRO A 39 -0.30 2.90 -4.59
CA PRO A 39 0.73 3.65 -5.29
C PRO A 39 0.73 5.14 -4.89
N GLY A 40 -0.34 5.63 -4.25
CA GLY A 40 -0.44 6.99 -3.73
C GLY A 40 0.09 7.15 -2.30
N ALA A 41 0.58 6.09 -1.66
CA ALA A 41 1.09 6.15 -0.31
C ALA A 41 2.42 6.91 -0.25
N LEU A 42 2.42 8.09 0.40
CA LEU A 42 3.62 8.92 0.58
C LEU A 42 4.60 8.28 1.59
N THR A 43 4.09 7.83 2.73
CA THR A 43 4.88 7.20 3.78
C THR A 43 4.16 5.97 4.30
N LEU A 44 4.93 4.93 4.65
CA LEU A 44 4.41 3.69 5.23
C LEU A 44 4.97 3.50 6.65
N PRO A 45 4.13 3.15 7.64
CA PRO A 45 4.57 2.86 9.00
C PRO A 45 5.16 1.43 9.15
N TYR A 46 5.52 0.79 8.04
CA TYR A 46 6.07 -0.56 7.95
C TYR A 46 6.95 -0.68 6.69
N SER A 47 7.82 -1.68 6.66
CA SER A 47 8.59 -2.06 5.47
C SER A 47 7.85 -3.20 4.74
N PRO A 48 7.22 -2.95 3.58
CA PRO A 48 6.61 -4.00 2.78
C PRO A 48 7.67 -4.92 2.17
N ASP A 49 7.32 -6.18 1.97
CA ASP A 49 8.11 -7.17 1.21
C ASP A 49 7.88 -7.04 -0.30
N VAL A 50 6.71 -6.50 -0.69
CA VAL A 50 6.37 -6.13 -2.08
C VAL A 50 5.69 -4.77 -2.06
N ASP A 51 6.19 -3.83 -2.87
CA ASP A 51 5.67 -2.47 -2.95
C ASP A 51 5.38 -2.08 -4.39
N VAL A 52 4.12 -1.76 -4.70
CA VAL A 52 3.72 -1.33 -6.04
C VAL A 52 4.42 -0.04 -6.48
N ARG A 53 4.88 0.80 -5.54
CA ARG A 53 5.60 2.06 -5.81
C ARG A 53 6.96 1.85 -6.48
N GLU A 54 7.51 0.64 -6.44
CA GLU A 54 8.74 0.29 -7.17
C GLU A 54 8.50 0.09 -8.67
N TYR A 55 7.23 -0.13 -9.06
CA TYR A 55 6.84 -0.42 -10.45
C TYR A 55 6.07 0.75 -11.07
N ILE A 56 5.38 1.55 -10.25
CA ILE A 56 4.50 2.62 -10.71
C ILE A 56 4.80 3.90 -9.95
N ASP A 57 5.09 4.96 -10.70
CA ASP A 57 5.22 6.32 -10.19
C ASP A 57 3.98 7.14 -10.58
N VAL A 58 3.09 7.36 -9.61
CA VAL A 58 1.84 8.12 -9.81
C VAL A 58 2.13 9.57 -10.18
N THR A 59 3.22 10.15 -9.68
CA THR A 59 3.60 11.53 -10.00
C THR A 59 3.98 11.65 -11.47
N ASN A 60 4.75 10.70 -12.01
CA ASN A 60 5.07 10.68 -13.43
C ASN A 60 3.82 10.48 -14.30
N LEU A 61 2.89 9.60 -13.90
CA LEU A 61 1.64 9.40 -14.63
C LEU A 61 0.76 10.66 -14.67
N MET A 62 0.72 11.42 -13.57
CA MET A 62 0.02 12.70 -13.52
C MET A 62 0.60 13.69 -14.53
N GLU A 63 1.93 13.78 -14.63
CA GLU A 63 2.61 14.69 -15.55
C GLU A 63 2.51 14.24 -17.01
N GLU A 64 2.78 12.98 -17.32
CA GLU A 64 2.82 12.43 -18.67
C GLU A 64 1.45 12.48 -19.36
N TYR A 65 0.39 12.17 -18.61
CA TYR A 65 -0.98 12.08 -19.14
C TYR A 65 -1.85 13.30 -18.77
N ASN A 66 -1.27 14.32 -18.12
CA ASN A 66 -1.97 15.51 -17.64
C ASN A 66 -3.22 15.15 -16.79
N LEU A 67 -3.04 14.21 -15.86
CA LEU A 67 -4.10 13.65 -15.01
C LEU A 67 -4.09 14.28 -13.62
N GLY A 68 -5.28 14.43 -13.02
CA GLY A 68 -5.40 14.66 -11.58
C GLY A 68 -5.04 13.42 -10.76
N PRO A 69 -4.86 13.54 -9.43
CA PRO A 69 -4.43 12.44 -8.57
C PRO A 69 -5.27 11.16 -8.71
N ASN A 70 -6.60 11.30 -8.73
CA ASN A 70 -7.50 10.16 -8.91
C ASN A 70 -7.42 9.54 -10.31
N GLY A 71 -7.17 10.36 -11.34
CA GLY A 71 -7.01 9.88 -12.72
C GLY A 71 -5.74 9.04 -12.87
N ALA A 72 -4.64 9.51 -12.28
CA ALA A 72 -3.39 8.77 -12.26
C ALA A 72 -3.48 7.47 -11.45
N LEU A 73 -4.22 7.46 -10.33
CA LEU A 73 -4.48 6.24 -9.57
C LEU A 73 -5.31 5.21 -10.36
N ILE A 74 -6.27 5.65 -11.17
CA ILE A 74 -7.03 4.74 -12.05
C ILE A 74 -6.14 4.20 -13.17
N MET A 75 -5.25 5.03 -13.73
CA MET A 75 -4.30 4.60 -14.76
C MET A 75 -3.23 3.64 -14.22
N ALA A 76 -2.93 3.73 -12.92
CA ALA A 76 -2.02 2.83 -12.22
C ALA A 76 -2.65 1.47 -11.82
N ALA A 77 -3.97 1.30 -11.95
CA ALA A 77 -4.72 0.12 -11.51
C ALA A 77 -4.95 -0.88 -12.65
#